data_AF-A0A9D4UC95-F1
#
_entry.id   AF-A0A9D4UC95-F1
#
_cell.length_a   1.000
_cell.length_b   1.000
_cell.length_c   1.000
_cell.angle_alpha   90.00
_cell.angle_beta   90.00
_cell.angle_gamma   90.00
#
_symmetry.space_group_name_H-M   'P 1'
#
loop_
_entity.id
_entity.type
_entity.pdbx_description
1 polymer ?
#
loop_
_entity_poly.entity_id
_entity_poly.type
_entity_poly.pdbx_seq_one_letter_code
_entity_poly.pdbx_strand_id
1 'polypeptide(L)'
;MDDTDDDTVSTSSTATSSDFAPQELEEERDENSILDGFIDALYEKRAKVREEGLKGLISALKNKVLTELVDAKNETLVHLCIGSLKKGVGSEVASASQVLGLVAVTSGAGDVAHGILTEASEYLIKAAKFASDSKARIAALEALALACFVGSTNSGATEEVMDVLWQISKRKGSSHPDQALGISKASPEVRAAALSAWTFLLTEIPTTRIIAHHMSQSSSALLAVLENDDQVVRIAAGEAIAVLYEARSLLRSQYRADTSSTDASALCRKNFENREAELIDHIKGLALEAGGKGQANKKSQRSSFREILSVIQGEDANVSLKLQQGDYLTLDSWIQIIQLKFLTGFLAEGLQKHLQENTLLHEIFGFVPYQGGRKTLTSNEKRMYMSPNSFVSKARTQIMNRRRSQVHASQVGQFGVDGDY
;
A
#
# COMPACT_ATOMS: atom_id res chain seq x y z
N MET A 1 -19.63 14.22 -69.21
CA MET A 1 -18.88 13.78 -68.02
C MET A 1 -17.71 14.74 -67.89
N ASP A 2 -18.03 16.03 -67.92
CA ASP A 2 -18.60 16.84 -66.83
C ASP A 2 -17.51 17.05 -65.79
N ASP A 3 -17.10 18.27 -65.48
CA ASP A 3 -17.30 19.56 -66.13
C ASP A 3 -16.25 20.46 -65.46
N THR A 4 -15.66 21.36 -66.25
CA THR A 4 -15.25 22.74 -65.91
C THR A 4 -14.92 23.11 -64.45
N ASP A 5 -13.97 23.98 -64.14
CA ASP A 5 -12.86 24.69 -64.78
C ASP A 5 -12.42 25.68 -63.67
N ASP A 6 -11.17 26.14 -63.75
CA ASP A 6 -10.72 27.47 -63.31
C ASP A 6 -10.88 27.91 -61.83
N ASP A 7 -10.03 28.77 -61.29
CA ASP A 7 -8.66 29.16 -61.58
C ASP A 7 -8.28 30.10 -60.43
N THR A 8 -6.98 30.25 -60.21
CA THR A 8 -6.32 31.50 -59.78
C THR A 8 -6.60 32.19 -58.42
N VAL A 9 -5.49 32.28 -57.67
CA VAL A 9 -4.83 33.50 -57.13
C VAL A 9 -5.35 34.14 -55.83
N SER A 10 -4.44 34.11 -54.83
CA SER A 10 -4.08 35.08 -53.76
C SER A 10 -4.93 36.37 -53.63
N THR A 11 -5.26 36.91 -52.46
CA THR A 11 -4.39 37.54 -51.44
C THR A 11 -5.27 38.15 -50.31
N SER A 12 -4.73 38.16 -49.08
CA SER A 12 -4.79 39.22 -48.04
C SER A 12 -6.07 40.04 -47.70
N SER A 13 -6.32 40.08 -46.38
CA SER A 13 -6.66 41.27 -45.54
C SER A 13 -8.07 41.49 -44.98
N THR A 14 -8.04 41.78 -43.66
CA THR A 14 -8.81 42.75 -42.85
C THR A 14 -10.25 42.47 -42.39
N ALA A 15 -10.32 42.12 -41.10
CA ALA A 15 -11.14 42.67 -40.02
C ALA A 15 -12.64 42.97 -40.25
N THR A 16 -13.49 42.26 -39.50
CA THR A 16 -14.68 42.83 -38.88
C THR A 16 -14.82 42.35 -37.43
N SER A 17 -15.03 43.33 -36.55
CA SER A 17 -15.40 43.17 -35.16
C SER A 17 -16.80 42.59 -35.04
N SER A 18 -16.97 41.55 -34.23
CA SER A 18 -18.20 41.34 -33.47
C SER A 18 -17.88 40.50 -32.24
N ASP A 19 -18.03 41.15 -31.09
CA ASP A 19 -18.24 40.54 -29.78
C ASP A 19 -19.12 39.29 -29.90
N PHE A 20 -18.54 38.13 -29.64
CA PHE A 20 -19.09 37.11 -28.76
C PHE A 20 -18.00 36.05 -28.59
N ALA A 21 -17.18 36.18 -27.54
CA ALA A 21 -16.49 35.01 -27.03
C ALA A 21 -17.57 34.01 -26.62
N PRO A 22 -17.56 32.75 -27.09
CA PRO A 22 -18.27 31.71 -26.36
C PRO A 22 -17.58 31.65 -25.00
N GLN A 23 -18.26 32.19 -24.00
CA GLN A 23 -17.99 31.90 -22.61
C GLN A 23 -17.83 30.37 -22.53
N GLU A 24 -16.65 29.91 -22.14
CA GLU A 24 -16.44 28.55 -21.65
C GLU A 24 -17.32 28.39 -20.41
N LEU A 25 -18.61 28.10 -20.63
CA LEU A 25 -19.65 27.91 -19.63
C LEU A 25 -20.41 26.61 -19.89
N GLU A 26 -19.74 25.59 -20.40
CA GLU A 26 -20.26 24.23 -20.39
C GLU A 26 -19.13 23.26 -20.05
N GLU A 27 -18.98 22.97 -18.75
CA GLU A 27 -18.70 21.64 -18.19
C GLU A 27 -18.56 21.58 -16.65
N GLU A 28 -18.79 22.67 -15.89
CA GLU A 28 -19.25 22.56 -14.49
C GLU A 28 -20.74 22.12 -14.47
N ARG A 29 -21.06 20.96 -15.06
CA ARG A 29 -22.18 20.18 -14.51
C ARG A 29 -21.71 19.74 -13.13
N ASP A 30 -21.99 20.62 -12.17
CA ASP A 30 -21.64 20.63 -10.77
C ASP A 30 -21.08 19.27 -10.31
N GLU A 31 -19.76 19.17 -10.14
CA GLU A 31 -19.13 17.93 -9.70
C GLU A 31 -19.76 17.43 -8.39
N ASN A 32 -20.25 18.35 -7.55
CA ASN A 32 -21.02 18.04 -6.36
C ASN A 32 -22.37 17.40 -6.70
N SER A 33 -23.05 17.82 -7.77
CA SER A 33 -24.27 17.16 -8.26
C SER A 33 -24.01 15.72 -8.72
N ILE A 34 -22.82 15.43 -9.29
CA ILE A 34 -22.45 14.05 -9.66
C ILE A 34 -22.20 13.20 -8.41
N LEU A 35 -21.46 13.74 -7.44
CA LEU A 35 -21.18 13.08 -6.17
C LEU A 35 -22.48 12.81 -5.39
N ASP A 36 -23.40 13.77 -5.39
CA ASP A 36 -24.71 13.66 -4.77
C ASP A 36 -25.56 12.60 -5.47
N GLY A 37 -25.51 12.54 -6.81
CA GLY A 37 -26.14 11.46 -7.56
C GLY A 37 -25.62 10.06 -7.19
N PHE A 38 -24.31 9.93 -6.89
CA PHE A 38 -23.78 8.66 -6.37
C PHE A 38 -24.30 8.34 -4.97
N ILE A 39 -24.39 9.32 -4.08
CA ILE A 39 -24.95 9.14 -2.71
C ILE A 39 -26.44 8.77 -2.79
N ASP A 40 -27.22 9.45 -3.63
CA ASP A 40 -28.64 9.17 -3.85
C ASP A 40 -28.87 7.73 -4.33
N ALA A 41 -27.98 7.23 -5.20
CA ALA A 41 -28.03 5.85 -5.67
C ALA A 41 -27.89 4.82 -4.55
N LEU A 42 -27.29 5.15 -3.40
CA LEU A 42 -27.19 4.23 -2.25
C LEU A 42 -28.54 4.07 -1.50
N TYR A 43 -29.48 5.00 -1.66
CA TYR A 43 -30.84 4.86 -1.10
C TYR A 43 -31.74 3.92 -1.92
N GLU A 44 -31.33 3.58 -3.15
CA GLU A 44 -32.14 2.78 -4.05
C GLU A 44 -32.37 1.35 -3.57
N LYS A 45 -33.58 0.83 -3.84
CA LYS A 45 -33.94 -0.54 -3.44
C LYS A 45 -33.14 -1.59 -4.24
N ARG A 46 -32.76 -1.26 -5.47
CA ARG A 46 -32.10 -2.19 -6.40
C ARG A 46 -30.60 -2.27 -6.11
N ALA A 47 -30.11 -3.46 -5.77
CA ALA A 47 -28.71 -3.70 -5.42
C ALA A 47 -27.71 -3.24 -6.50
N LYS A 48 -28.04 -3.46 -7.78
CA LYS A 48 -27.18 -3.03 -8.89
C LYS A 48 -26.97 -1.51 -8.93
N VAL A 49 -28.00 -0.73 -8.61
CA VAL A 49 -27.91 0.75 -8.62
C VAL A 49 -27.06 1.24 -7.46
N ARG A 50 -27.26 0.66 -6.26
CA ARG A 50 -26.38 0.94 -5.12
C ARG A 50 -24.92 0.60 -5.41
N GLU A 51 -24.67 -0.55 -6.04
CA GLU A 51 -23.33 -0.98 -6.43
C GLU A 51 -22.66 0.00 -7.42
N GLU A 52 -23.42 0.51 -8.40
CA GLU A 52 -22.92 1.51 -9.35
C GLU A 52 -22.60 2.84 -8.63
N GLY A 53 -23.44 3.28 -7.70
CA GLY A 53 -23.16 4.46 -6.85
C GLY A 53 -21.89 4.30 -6.02
N LEU A 54 -21.73 3.14 -5.35
CA LEU A 54 -20.53 2.83 -4.56
C LEU A 54 -19.25 2.85 -5.43
N LYS A 55 -19.30 2.31 -6.64
CA LYS A 55 -18.16 2.35 -7.58
C LYS A 55 -17.84 3.77 -8.04
N GLY A 56 -18.88 4.59 -8.26
CA GLY A 56 -18.73 6.02 -8.54
C GLY A 56 -17.97 6.73 -7.42
N LEU A 57 -18.40 6.52 -6.17
CA LEU A 57 -17.73 7.07 -4.97
C LEU A 57 -16.27 6.60 -4.85
N ILE A 58 -15.99 5.31 -5.07
CA ILE A 58 -14.61 4.78 -5.03
C ILE A 58 -13.74 5.49 -6.07
N SER A 59 -14.23 5.65 -7.30
CA SER A 59 -13.50 6.33 -8.36
C SER A 59 -13.22 7.79 -7.98
N ALA A 60 -14.23 8.49 -7.46
CA ALA A 60 -14.08 9.89 -7.06
C ALA A 60 -13.09 10.06 -5.90
N LEU A 61 -13.23 9.27 -4.84
CA LEU A 61 -12.37 9.33 -3.65
C LEU A 61 -10.92 8.89 -3.91
N LYS A 62 -10.66 8.02 -4.89
CA LYS A 62 -9.27 7.68 -5.28
C LYS A 62 -8.63 8.77 -6.14
N ASN A 63 -9.43 9.41 -6.99
CA ASN A 63 -8.93 10.38 -7.97
C ASN A 63 -8.90 11.81 -7.44
N LYS A 64 -9.46 12.08 -6.26
CA LYS A 64 -9.51 13.41 -5.60
C LYS A 64 -9.54 13.22 -4.08
N VAL A 65 -8.81 14.06 -3.35
CA VAL A 65 -8.89 14.10 -1.88
C VAL A 65 -10.11 14.95 -1.49
N LEU A 66 -11.28 14.32 -1.41
CA LEU A 66 -12.58 14.99 -1.20
C LEU A 66 -12.87 15.26 0.28
N THR A 67 -12.02 16.02 0.98
CA THR A 67 -12.18 16.33 2.41
C THR A 67 -13.51 17.03 2.71
N GLU A 68 -13.86 18.05 1.95
CA GLU A 68 -15.09 18.83 2.17
C GLU A 68 -16.37 17.99 2.11
N LEU A 69 -16.44 17.06 1.15
CA LEU A 69 -17.57 16.14 1.03
C LEU A 69 -17.63 15.17 2.20
N VAL A 70 -16.48 14.62 2.60
CA VAL A 70 -16.40 13.69 3.72
C VAL A 70 -16.79 14.40 5.02
N ASP A 71 -16.28 15.59 5.27
CA ASP A 71 -16.60 16.37 6.47
C ASP A 71 -18.10 16.73 6.53
N ALA A 72 -18.70 17.09 5.38
CA ALA A 72 -20.11 17.44 5.32
C ALA A 72 -21.07 16.23 5.40
N LYS A 73 -20.67 15.07 4.87
CA LYS A 73 -21.58 13.92 4.66
C LYS A 73 -21.12 12.60 5.29
N ASN A 74 -20.13 12.61 6.19
CA ASN A 74 -19.57 11.39 6.79
C ASN A 74 -20.64 10.48 7.41
N GLU A 75 -21.51 10.99 8.29
CA GLU A 75 -22.55 10.19 8.95
C GLU A 75 -23.45 9.48 7.93
N THR A 76 -23.84 10.20 6.87
CA THR A 76 -24.67 9.66 5.79
C THR A 76 -23.94 8.58 5.01
N LEU A 77 -22.68 8.83 4.62
CA LEU A 77 -21.85 7.86 3.90
C LEU A 77 -21.65 6.58 4.71
N VAL A 78 -21.30 6.72 6.00
CA VAL A 78 -21.08 5.59 6.91
C VAL A 78 -22.36 4.79 7.10
N HIS A 79 -23.48 5.45 7.39
CA HIS A 79 -24.77 4.80 7.56
C HIS A 79 -25.21 4.02 6.31
N LEU A 80 -25.08 4.61 5.13
CA LEU A 80 -25.44 3.97 3.87
C LEU A 80 -24.53 2.79 3.52
N CYS A 81 -23.21 2.93 3.74
CA CYS A 81 -22.26 1.84 3.56
C CYS A 81 -22.54 0.69 4.52
N ILE A 82 -22.85 0.96 5.79
CA ILE A 82 -23.30 -0.06 6.76
C ILE A 82 -24.58 -0.74 6.27
N GLY A 83 -25.52 0.01 5.67
CA GLY A 83 -26.70 -0.53 5.01
C GLY A 83 -26.36 -1.57 3.92
N SER A 84 -25.39 -1.25 3.07
CA SER A 84 -24.86 -2.16 2.04
C SER A 84 -24.06 -3.34 2.62
N LEU A 85 -23.32 -3.17 3.72
CA LEU A 85 -22.66 -4.28 4.42
C LEU A 85 -23.67 -5.25 5.06
N LYS A 86 -24.80 -4.74 5.55
CA LYS A 86 -25.87 -5.53 6.18
C LYS A 86 -26.68 -6.35 5.17
N LYS A 87 -27.03 -5.74 4.03
CA LYS A 87 -28.01 -6.28 3.07
C LYS A 87 -27.38 -6.75 1.75
N GLY A 88 -26.23 -6.17 1.40
CA GLY A 88 -25.55 -6.44 0.14
C GLY A 88 -24.86 -7.79 0.13
N VAL A 89 -24.42 -8.20 -1.07
CA VAL A 89 -23.68 -9.44 -1.29
C VAL A 89 -22.57 -9.22 -2.30
N GLY A 90 -21.47 -9.98 -2.17
CA GLY A 90 -20.35 -9.98 -3.12
C GLY A 90 -19.79 -8.58 -3.40
N SER A 91 -19.97 -8.11 -4.64
CA SER A 91 -19.42 -6.85 -5.13
C SER A 91 -19.94 -5.60 -4.40
N GLU A 92 -21.20 -5.62 -3.94
CA GLU A 92 -21.76 -4.50 -3.17
C GLU A 92 -21.05 -4.36 -1.81
N VAL A 93 -20.81 -5.48 -1.11
CA VAL A 93 -20.08 -5.51 0.17
C VAL A 93 -18.61 -5.10 -0.02
N ALA A 94 -17.99 -5.57 -1.10
CA ALA A 94 -16.62 -5.18 -1.44
C ALA A 94 -16.51 -3.66 -1.66
N SER A 95 -17.44 -3.09 -2.43
CA SER A 95 -17.44 -1.66 -2.76
C SER A 95 -17.75 -0.81 -1.53
N ALA A 96 -18.74 -1.19 -0.72
CA ALA A 96 -19.06 -0.49 0.53
C ALA A 96 -17.89 -0.50 1.52
N SER A 97 -17.18 -1.62 1.63
CA SER A 97 -15.97 -1.70 2.47
C SER A 97 -14.89 -0.74 1.96
N GLN A 98 -14.64 -0.71 0.66
CA GLN A 98 -13.66 0.21 0.06
C GLN A 98 -14.03 1.68 0.27
N VAL A 99 -15.31 2.06 0.15
CA VAL A 99 -15.75 3.43 0.45
C VAL A 99 -15.44 3.78 1.90
N LEU A 100 -15.76 2.91 2.88
CA LEU A 100 -15.45 3.17 4.29
C LEU A 100 -13.96 3.38 4.55
N GLY A 101 -13.08 2.55 3.96
CA GLY A 101 -11.64 2.73 4.09
C GLY A 101 -11.14 4.02 3.41
N LEU A 102 -11.72 4.41 2.27
CA LEU A 102 -11.38 5.66 1.59
C LEU A 102 -11.84 6.89 2.38
N VAL A 103 -13.03 6.84 2.99
CA VAL A 103 -13.53 7.91 3.86
C VAL A 103 -12.63 8.06 5.09
N ALA A 104 -12.17 6.97 5.71
CA ALA A 104 -11.21 7.02 6.82
C ALA A 104 -9.88 7.65 6.38
N VAL A 105 -9.32 7.23 5.24
CA VAL A 105 -8.05 7.80 4.73
C VAL A 105 -8.19 9.27 4.32
N THR A 106 -9.35 9.67 3.80
CA THR A 106 -9.59 11.04 3.32
C THR A 106 -9.86 12.02 4.47
N SER A 107 -10.55 11.58 5.52
CA SER A 107 -10.81 12.41 6.72
C SER A 107 -9.56 12.57 7.59
N GLY A 108 -8.64 11.61 7.59
CA GLY A 108 -7.47 11.64 8.46
C GLY A 108 -7.79 11.26 9.90
N ALA A 109 -6.80 11.38 10.77
CA ALA A 109 -6.95 11.06 12.18
C ALA A 109 -7.94 12.03 12.85
N GLY A 110 -9.01 11.51 13.45
CA GLY A 110 -10.05 12.33 14.06
C GLY A 110 -11.37 11.59 14.27
N ASP A 111 -12.42 12.35 14.59
CA ASP A 111 -13.72 11.83 15.00
C ASP A 111 -14.40 11.00 13.90
N VAL A 112 -14.20 11.36 12.63
CA VAL A 112 -14.78 10.64 11.48
C VAL A 112 -14.21 9.22 11.38
N ALA A 113 -12.89 9.07 11.37
CA ALA A 113 -12.24 7.76 11.31
C ALA A 113 -12.55 6.92 12.56
N HIS A 114 -12.60 7.56 13.74
CA HIS A 114 -13.01 6.90 14.98
C HIS A 114 -14.46 6.40 14.92
N GLY A 115 -15.39 7.24 14.44
CA GLY A 115 -16.79 6.87 14.25
C GLY A 115 -16.96 5.69 13.29
N ILE A 116 -16.20 5.65 12.20
CA ILE A 116 -16.16 4.48 11.29
C ILE A 116 -15.73 3.23 12.04
N LEU A 117 -14.66 3.31 12.83
CA LEU A 117 -14.17 2.18 13.61
C LEU A 117 -15.20 1.70 14.64
N THR A 118 -15.91 2.61 15.32
CA THR A 118 -16.93 2.24 16.30
C THR A 118 -18.19 1.67 15.65
N GLU A 119 -18.69 2.29 14.59
CA GLU A 119 -20.00 1.96 14.01
C GLU A 119 -19.94 0.85 12.96
N ALA A 120 -18.87 0.79 12.16
CA ALA A 120 -18.77 -0.13 11.03
C ALA A 120 -17.95 -1.40 11.32
N SER A 121 -17.13 -1.43 12.37
CA SER A 121 -16.20 -2.54 12.64
C SER A 121 -16.89 -3.90 12.75
N GLU A 122 -17.99 -4.01 13.49
CA GLU A 122 -18.72 -5.28 13.65
C GLU A 122 -19.18 -5.84 12.29
N TYR A 123 -19.63 -4.96 11.39
CA TYR A 123 -20.09 -5.33 10.05
C TYR A 123 -18.93 -5.70 9.12
N LEU A 124 -17.81 -4.97 9.20
CA LEU A 124 -16.58 -5.30 8.47
C LEU A 124 -16.00 -6.63 8.95
N ILE A 125 -15.97 -6.87 10.26
CA ILE A 125 -15.54 -8.15 10.86
C ILE A 125 -16.43 -9.29 10.37
N LYS A 126 -17.75 -9.09 10.35
CA LYS A 126 -18.70 -10.08 9.82
C LYS A 126 -18.43 -10.35 8.34
N ALA A 127 -18.24 -9.32 7.53
CA ALA A 127 -17.92 -9.48 6.11
C ALA A 127 -16.59 -10.22 5.90
N ALA A 128 -15.54 -9.85 6.64
CA ALA A 128 -14.23 -10.51 6.59
C ALA A 128 -14.28 -12.01 6.96
N LYS A 129 -15.10 -12.38 7.94
CA LYS A 129 -15.27 -13.77 8.39
C LYS A 129 -16.15 -14.60 7.47
N PHE A 130 -17.21 -14.01 6.90
CA PHE A 130 -18.33 -14.79 6.35
C PHE A 130 -18.72 -14.48 4.91
N ALA A 131 -18.27 -13.38 4.30
CA ALA A 131 -18.66 -13.08 2.93
C ALA A 131 -18.27 -14.24 1.99
N SER A 132 -19.15 -14.55 1.04
CA SER A 132 -18.99 -15.69 0.14
C SER A 132 -17.86 -15.51 -0.88
N ASP A 133 -17.61 -14.27 -1.29
CA ASP A 133 -16.60 -13.91 -2.28
C ASP A 133 -15.30 -13.43 -1.63
N SER A 134 -14.16 -13.91 -2.13
CA SER A 134 -12.84 -13.53 -1.59
C SER A 134 -12.55 -12.03 -1.71
N LYS A 135 -13.01 -11.35 -2.78
CA LYS A 135 -12.77 -9.90 -2.92
C LYS A 135 -13.54 -9.11 -1.87
N ALA A 136 -14.78 -9.50 -1.58
CA ALA A 136 -15.55 -8.88 -0.50
C ALA A 136 -14.88 -9.05 0.87
N ARG A 137 -14.32 -10.23 1.14
CA ARG A 137 -13.57 -10.48 2.38
C ARG A 137 -12.30 -9.65 2.46
N ILE A 138 -11.52 -9.59 1.37
CA ILE A 138 -10.27 -8.82 1.30
C ILE A 138 -10.56 -7.33 1.49
N ALA A 139 -11.54 -6.78 0.77
CA ALA A 139 -11.93 -5.38 0.91
C ALA A 139 -12.38 -5.03 2.34
N ALA A 140 -13.11 -5.93 3.01
CA ALA A 140 -13.51 -5.74 4.39
C ALA A 140 -12.32 -5.78 5.38
N LEU A 141 -11.35 -6.67 5.15
CA LEU A 141 -10.11 -6.74 5.93
C LEU A 141 -9.27 -5.46 5.77
N GLU A 142 -9.12 -4.98 4.53
CA GLU A 142 -8.37 -3.75 4.22
C GLU A 142 -9.04 -2.52 4.83
N ALA A 143 -10.36 -2.39 4.68
CA ALA A 143 -11.13 -1.29 5.25
C ALA A 143 -11.10 -1.29 6.78
N LEU A 144 -11.22 -2.46 7.41
CA LEU A 144 -11.13 -2.60 8.86
C LEU A 144 -9.75 -2.17 9.37
N ALA A 145 -8.69 -2.58 8.69
CA ALA A 145 -7.33 -2.21 9.06
C ALA A 145 -7.08 -0.70 8.87
N LEU A 146 -7.57 -0.08 7.79
CA LEU A 146 -7.45 1.37 7.59
C LEU A 146 -8.26 2.17 8.61
N ALA A 147 -9.52 1.80 8.85
CA ALA A 147 -10.34 2.45 9.86
C ALA A 147 -9.71 2.34 11.26
N CYS A 148 -9.11 1.18 11.57
CA CYS A 148 -8.39 0.99 12.82
C CYS A 148 -7.10 1.83 12.87
N PHE A 149 -6.28 1.80 11.83
CA PHE A 149 -5.01 2.54 11.77
C PHE A 149 -5.19 4.06 11.87
N VAL A 150 -6.28 4.59 11.33
CA VAL A 150 -6.53 6.04 11.33
C VAL A 150 -7.41 6.48 12.51
N GLY A 151 -8.36 5.65 12.94
CA GLY A 151 -9.37 5.98 13.94
C GLY A 151 -9.12 5.44 15.34
N SER A 152 -8.12 4.59 15.53
CA SER A 152 -7.79 4.06 16.86
C SER A 152 -7.14 5.12 17.73
N THR A 153 -7.59 5.23 18.98
CA THR A 153 -7.05 6.18 19.96
C THR A 153 -6.13 5.50 20.97
N ASN A 154 -6.07 4.17 20.99
CA ASN A 154 -5.20 3.42 21.91
C ASN A 154 -4.80 2.06 21.33
N SER A 155 -3.68 1.52 21.80
CA SER A 155 -3.18 0.23 21.32
C SER A 155 -4.11 -0.96 21.63
N GLY A 156 -5.01 -0.84 22.63
CA GLY A 156 -5.92 -1.92 23.00
C GLY A 156 -6.99 -2.18 21.93
N ALA A 157 -7.64 -1.13 21.42
CA ALA A 157 -8.60 -1.23 20.33
C ALA A 157 -7.93 -1.79 19.06
N THR A 158 -6.70 -1.36 18.78
CA THR A 158 -5.91 -1.90 17.67
C THR A 158 -5.63 -3.39 17.83
N GLU A 159 -5.27 -3.83 19.04
CA GLU A 159 -5.02 -5.25 19.34
C GLU A 159 -6.27 -6.13 19.20
N GLU A 160 -7.45 -5.64 19.57
CA GLU A 160 -8.71 -6.38 19.38
C GLU A 160 -8.99 -6.66 17.89
N VAL A 161 -8.77 -5.66 17.04
CA VAL A 161 -8.87 -5.82 15.58
C VAL A 161 -7.79 -6.78 15.08
N MET A 162 -6.55 -6.64 15.56
CA MET A 162 -5.45 -7.54 15.22
C MET A 162 -5.76 -8.99 15.59
N ASP A 163 -6.39 -9.26 16.73
CA ASP A 163 -6.78 -10.61 17.12
C ASP A 163 -7.76 -11.24 16.14
N VAL A 164 -8.70 -10.46 15.62
CA VAL A 164 -9.63 -10.91 14.57
C VAL A 164 -8.90 -11.22 13.27
N LEU A 165 -8.03 -10.32 12.80
CA LEU A 165 -7.22 -10.51 11.59
C LEU A 165 -6.33 -11.75 11.71
N TRP A 166 -5.70 -11.92 12.87
CA TRP A 166 -4.86 -13.05 13.19
C TRP A 166 -5.64 -14.36 13.23
N GLN A 167 -6.89 -14.38 13.73
CA GLN A 167 -7.76 -15.55 13.66
C GLN A 167 -8.07 -15.97 12.23
N ILE A 168 -8.28 -15.03 11.33
CA ILE A 168 -8.58 -15.30 9.91
C ILE A 168 -7.34 -15.82 9.16
N SER A 169 -6.15 -15.30 9.46
CA SER A 169 -4.91 -15.71 8.79
C SER A 169 -4.47 -17.14 9.14
N LYS A 170 -4.55 -17.52 10.43
CA LYS A 170 -4.02 -18.79 10.94
C LYS A 170 -4.98 -19.98 10.81
N ARG A 171 -6.29 -19.75 10.85
CA ARG A 171 -7.28 -20.84 10.89
C ARG A 171 -7.59 -21.32 9.47
N LYS A 172 -7.62 -22.64 9.27
CA LYS A 172 -8.03 -23.24 7.97
C LYS A 172 -9.53 -23.06 7.66
N GLY A 173 -10.30 -22.45 8.57
CA GLY A 173 -11.75 -22.28 8.49
C GLY A 173 -12.51 -23.61 8.40
N SER A 174 -13.83 -23.57 8.50
CA SER A 174 -14.69 -24.75 8.29
C SER A 174 -15.48 -24.59 6.99
N SER A 175 -15.86 -25.73 6.40
CA SER A 175 -16.83 -25.76 5.29
C SER A 175 -18.25 -25.43 5.76
N HIS A 176 -18.54 -25.59 7.06
CA HIS A 176 -19.82 -25.26 7.66
C HIS A 176 -19.71 -24.05 8.61
N PRO A 177 -20.50 -22.99 8.44
CA PRO A 177 -20.45 -21.80 9.29
C PRO A 177 -20.86 -22.06 10.76
N ASP A 178 -21.53 -23.19 11.05
CA ASP A 178 -22.03 -23.55 12.40
C ASP A 178 -21.02 -24.31 13.28
N GLN A 179 -19.79 -24.56 12.83
CA GLN A 179 -18.77 -25.21 13.67
C GLN A 179 -17.98 -24.19 14.49
N ALA A 180 -17.88 -24.46 15.80
CA ALA A 180 -17.08 -23.93 16.92
C ALA A 180 -16.48 -22.51 16.88
N LEU A 181 -16.03 -22.02 15.72
CA LEU A 181 -15.33 -20.75 15.55
C LEU A 181 -16.09 -19.77 14.64
N GLY A 182 -17.08 -20.24 13.87
CA GLY A 182 -17.88 -19.40 12.98
C GLY A 182 -17.01 -18.57 12.03
N ILE A 183 -16.15 -19.20 11.22
CA ILE A 183 -15.37 -18.50 10.17
C ILE A 183 -15.40 -19.35 8.91
N SER A 184 -15.82 -18.77 7.79
CA SER A 184 -15.83 -19.44 6.49
C SER A 184 -14.42 -19.76 6.02
N LYS A 185 -14.22 -20.95 5.43
CA LYS A 185 -12.94 -21.37 4.81
C LYS A 185 -12.31 -20.25 3.98
N ALA A 186 -11.13 -19.79 4.39
CA ALA A 186 -10.42 -18.69 3.74
C ALA A 186 -9.55 -19.21 2.60
N SER A 187 -9.64 -18.56 1.42
CA SER A 187 -8.69 -18.81 0.34
C SER A 187 -7.29 -18.30 0.73
N PRO A 188 -6.22 -18.76 0.07
CA PRO A 188 -4.88 -18.27 0.36
C PRO A 188 -4.75 -16.75 0.28
N GLU A 189 -5.43 -16.12 -0.67
CA GLU A 189 -5.44 -14.66 -0.85
C GLU A 189 -6.11 -13.94 0.33
N VAL A 190 -7.21 -14.48 0.86
CA VAL A 190 -7.87 -13.92 2.05
C VAL A 190 -6.98 -14.06 3.28
N ARG A 191 -6.29 -15.20 3.43
CA ARG A 191 -5.36 -15.42 4.53
C ARG A 191 -4.16 -14.49 4.45
N ALA A 192 -3.61 -14.30 3.25
CA ALA A 192 -2.52 -13.36 2.99
C ALA A 192 -2.98 -11.91 3.28
N ALA A 193 -4.14 -11.49 2.80
CA ALA A 193 -4.69 -10.16 3.07
C ALA A 193 -4.92 -9.92 4.57
N ALA A 194 -5.46 -10.91 5.30
CA ALA A 194 -5.63 -10.81 6.74
C ALA A 194 -4.28 -10.66 7.48
N LEU A 195 -3.25 -11.36 7.02
CA LEU A 195 -1.91 -11.27 7.58
C LEU A 195 -1.22 -9.95 7.23
N SER A 196 -1.39 -9.45 6.01
CA SER A 196 -0.91 -8.12 5.60
C SER A 196 -1.60 -7.01 6.38
N ALA A 197 -2.91 -7.10 6.60
CA ALA A 197 -3.67 -6.18 7.44
C ALA A 197 -3.20 -6.21 8.90
N TRP A 198 -2.96 -7.40 9.44
CA TRP A 198 -2.39 -7.56 10.79
C TRP A 198 -0.99 -6.94 10.89
N THR A 199 -0.15 -7.16 9.87
CA THR A 199 1.21 -6.62 9.79
C THR A 199 1.20 -5.10 9.65
N PHE A 200 0.25 -4.56 8.89
CA PHE A 200 0.04 -3.12 8.76
C PHE A 200 -0.32 -2.48 10.10
N LEU A 201 -1.28 -3.03 10.85
CA LEU A 201 -1.60 -2.53 12.19
C LEU A 201 -0.43 -2.67 13.18
N LEU A 202 0.36 -3.75 13.06
CA LEU A 202 1.56 -3.92 13.87
C LEU A 202 2.56 -2.77 13.69
N THR A 203 2.59 -2.09 12.52
CA THR A 203 3.47 -0.93 12.29
C THR A 203 3.13 0.29 13.15
N GLU A 204 1.91 0.38 13.67
CA GLU A 204 1.44 1.47 14.53
C GLU A 204 1.72 1.19 16.03
N ILE A 205 1.86 -0.08 16.40
CA ILE A 205 2.06 -0.49 17.79
C ILE A 205 3.46 -0.06 18.27
N PRO A 206 3.60 0.52 19.48
CA PRO A 206 4.90 0.89 20.01
C PRO A 206 5.88 -0.29 20.06
N THR A 207 7.13 -0.09 19.63
CA THR A 207 8.17 -1.13 19.52
C THR A 207 8.38 -1.90 20.83
N THR A 208 8.30 -1.23 21.98
CA THR A 208 8.33 -1.86 23.31
C THR A 208 7.24 -2.92 23.49
N ARG A 209 6.01 -2.60 23.07
CA ARG A 209 4.84 -3.49 23.15
C ARG A 209 4.92 -4.63 22.14
N ILE A 210 5.40 -4.36 20.92
CA ILE A 210 5.70 -5.38 19.91
C ILE A 210 6.64 -6.45 20.48
N ILE A 211 7.76 -6.03 21.06
CA ILE A 211 8.76 -6.96 21.58
C ILE A 211 8.26 -7.71 22.82
N ALA A 212 7.53 -7.04 23.72
CA ALA A 212 7.02 -7.66 24.93
C ALA A 212 5.93 -8.71 24.66
N HIS A 213 4.98 -8.42 23.76
CA HIS A 213 3.77 -9.23 23.59
C HIS A 213 3.69 -9.95 22.24
N HIS A 214 3.82 -9.22 21.12
CA HIS A 214 3.56 -9.81 19.81
C HIS A 214 4.69 -10.73 19.33
N MET A 215 5.95 -10.38 19.57
CA MET A 215 7.10 -11.17 19.11
C MET A 215 7.09 -12.58 19.70
N SER A 216 6.94 -12.69 21.01
CA SER A 216 6.93 -13.97 21.73
C SER A 216 5.73 -14.84 21.36
N GLN A 217 4.55 -14.23 21.15
CA GLN A 217 3.31 -14.95 20.85
C GLN A 217 3.18 -15.37 19.39
N SER A 218 3.71 -14.57 18.45
CA SER A 218 3.51 -14.79 17.01
C SER A 218 4.62 -15.61 16.35
N SER A 219 5.85 -15.62 16.87
CA SER A 219 7.02 -16.24 16.21
C SER A 219 6.81 -17.70 15.79
N SER A 220 6.34 -18.56 16.70
CA SER A 220 6.12 -20.00 16.40
C SER A 220 5.00 -20.20 15.39
N ALA A 221 3.95 -19.37 15.46
CA ALA A 221 2.83 -19.43 14.54
C ALA A 221 3.20 -18.89 13.15
N LEU A 222 3.98 -17.81 13.05
CA LEU A 222 4.50 -17.28 11.79
C LEU A 222 5.42 -18.29 11.09
N LEU A 223 6.22 -19.03 11.84
CA LEU A 223 7.02 -20.13 11.30
C LEU A 223 6.13 -21.22 10.66
N ALA A 224 5.04 -21.62 11.32
CA ALA A 224 4.09 -22.57 10.74
C ALA A 224 3.35 -22.01 9.51
N VAL A 225 3.20 -20.69 9.39
CA VAL A 225 2.63 -20.04 8.20
C VAL A 225 3.66 -19.95 7.06
N LEU A 226 4.95 -19.81 7.36
CA LEU A 226 6.03 -19.88 6.36
C LEU A 226 6.16 -21.26 5.69
N GLU A 227 5.70 -22.32 6.35
CA GLU A 227 5.66 -23.68 5.80
C GLU A 227 4.43 -23.93 4.90
N ASN A 228 3.61 -22.91 4.62
CA ASN A 228 2.42 -23.07 3.79
C ASN A 228 2.76 -23.32 2.32
N ASP A 229 1.96 -24.14 1.62
CA ASP A 229 2.15 -24.41 0.19
C ASP A 229 2.01 -23.15 -0.68
N ASP A 230 1.18 -22.20 -0.25
CA ASP A 230 0.87 -21.02 -1.03
C ASP A 230 1.91 -19.91 -0.86
N GLN A 231 2.43 -19.41 -1.99
CA GLN A 231 3.45 -18.36 -2.03
C GLN A 231 2.96 -17.04 -1.42
N VAL A 232 1.72 -16.62 -1.67
CA VAL A 232 1.26 -15.29 -1.19
C VAL A 232 1.14 -15.28 0.33
N VAL A 233 0.75 -16.41 0.91
CA VAL A 233 0.67 -16.60 2.37
C VAL A 233 2.07 -16.59 2.98
N ARG A 234 3.04 -17.26 2.35
CA ARG A 234 4.44 -17.27 2.80
C ARG A 234 5.06 -15.88 2.76
N ILE A 235 4.85 -15.12 1.69
CA ILE A 235 5.37 -13.75 1.57
C ILE A 235 4.79 -12.86 2.68
N ALA A 236 3.47 -12.89 2.89
CA ALA A 236 2.83 -12.10 3.95
C ALA A 236 3.38 -12.45 5.35
N ALA A 237 3.70 -13.72 5.62
CA ALA A 237 4.32 -14.13 6.88
C ALA A 237 5.77 -13.65 7.00
N GLY A 238 6.54 -13.69 5.91
CA GLY A 238 7.89 -13.15 5.89
C GLY A 238 7.93 -11.63 6.14
N GLU A 239 6.96 -10.88 5.60
CA GLU A 239 6.81 -9.45 5.84
C GLU A 239 6.49 -9.13 7.30
N ALA A 240 5.58 -9.91 7.91
CA ALA A 240 5.27 -9.83 9.34
C ALA A 240 6.52 -10.04 10.21
N ILE A 241 7.32 -11.06 9.87
CA ILE A 241 8.58 -11.35 10.55
C ILE A 241 9.56 -10.19 10.39
N ALA A 242 9.72 -9.63 9.19
CA ALA A 242 10.62 -8.51 8.97
C ALA A 242 10.26 -7.28 9.84
N VAL A 243 8.97 -6.94 9.98
CA VAL A 243 8.52 -5.88 10.89
C VAL A 243 8.92 -6.17 12.34
N LEU A 244 8.74 -7.41 12.81
CA LEU A 244 9.13 -7.79 14.17
C LEU A 244 10.64 -7.67 14.41
N TYR A 245 11.46 -8.03 13.43
CA TYR A 245 12.92 -7.92 13.51
C TYR A 245 13.42 -6.48 13.41
N GLU A 246 12.78 -5.66 12.58
CA GLU A 246 13.10 -4.24 12.50
C GLU A 246 12.69 -3.52 13.81
N ALA A 247 11.49 -3.77 14.35
CA ALA A 247 11.06 -3.22 15.63
C ALA A 247 12.07 -3.53 16.76
N ARG A 248 12.65 -4.73 16.74
CA ARG A 248 13.75 -5.11 17.65
C ARG A 248 15.01 -4.28 17.41
N SER A 249 15.40 -4.13 16.14
CA SER A 249 16.59 -3.35 15.76
C SER A 249 16.46 -1.89 16.21
N LEU A 250 15.30 -1.28 15.95
CA LEU A 250 14.96 0.09 16.36
C LEU A 250 14.99 0.23 17.87
N LEU A 251 14.35 -0.68 18.62
CA LEU A 251 14.36 -0.67 20.08
C LEU A 251 15.79 -0.77 20.62
N ARG A 252 16.61 -1.68 20.05
CA ARG A 252 18.02 -1.84 20.44
C ARG A 252 18.85 -0.59 20.14
N SER A 253 18.56 0.10 19.04
CA SER A 253 19.25 1.34 18.66
C SER A 253 18.91 2.49 19.62
N GLN A 254 17.63 2.68 19.94
CA GLN A 254 17.15 3.70 20.88
C GLN A 254 17.84 3.57 22.25
N TYR A 255 17.89 2.36 22.82
CA TYR A 255 18.52 2.13 24.12
C TYR A 255 20.04 2.00 24.11
N ARG A 256 20.69 1.93 22.94
CA ARG A 256 22.15 2.08 22.84
C ARG A 256 22.56 3.54 22.94
N ALA A 257 21.71 4.47 22.51
CA ALA A 257 21.91 5.91 22.67
C ALA A 257 21.68 6.34 24.13
N ASP A 258 20.71 5.74 24.82
CA ASP A 258 20.43 5.97 26.23
C ASP A 258 21.24 5.00 27.13
N THR A 259 22.38 5.48 27.63
CA THR A 259 23.35 4.72 28.45
C THR A 259 22.83 4.10 29.79
N SER A 260 21.51 4.07 30.05
CA SER A 260 20.94 3.74 31.37
C SER A 260 19.96 2.57 31.46
N SER A 261 19.58 1.84 30.39
CA SER A 261 18.53 0.80 30.50
C SER A 261 19.02 -0.64 30.29
N THR A 262 19.28 -1.35 31.39
CA THR A 262 19.56 -2.80 31.38
C THR A 262 18.32 -3.64 31.01
N ASP A 263 17.11 -3.11 31.23
CA ASP A 263 15.85 -3.85 31.10
C ASP A 263 15.41 -4.11 29.66
N ALA A 264 15.60 -3.16 28.73
CA ALA A 264 15.23 -3.35 27.33
C ALA A 264 16.12 -4.36 26.60
N SER A 265 17.42 -4.37 26.92
CA SER A 265 18.35 -5.37 26.42
C SER A 265 18.05 -6.78 26.99
N ALA A 266 17.48 -6.85 28.20
CA ALA A 266 16.99 -8.11 28.77
C ALA A 266 15.67 -8.57 28.11
N LEU A 267 14.74 -7.64 27.82
CA LEU A 267 13.51 -7.90 27.06
C LEU A 267 13.82 -8.45 25.66
N CYS A 268 14.75 -7.82 24.94
CA CYS A 268 15.20 -8.30 23.63
C CYS A 268 15.97 -9.63 23.68
N ARG A 269 16.46 -10.09 24.84
CA ARG A 269 17.15 -11.39 24.97
C ARG A 269 16.16 -12.52 25.31
N LYS A 270 15.29 -12.32 26.29
CA LYS A 270 14.37 -13.34 26.79
C LYS A 270 13.38 -13.87 25.75
N ASN A 271 13.00 -13.06 24.76
CA ASN A 271 11.92 -13.42 23.83
C ASN A 271 12.39 -14.13 22.54
N PHE A 272 13.70 -14.41 22.38
CA PHE A 272 14.29 -14.81 21.09
C PHE A 272 14.77 -16.27 21.01
N GLU A 273 14.88 -16.96 22.14
CA GLU A 273 15.82 -18.08 22.22
C GLU A 273 15.32 -19.42 21.64
N ASN A 274 14.02 -19.61 21.41
CA ASN A 274 13.53 -20.97 21.20
C ASN A 274 13.43 -21.45 19.74
N ARG A 275 13.31 -20.58 18.72
CA ARG A 275 13.20 -21.00 17.29
C ARG A 275 13.75 -19.98 16.26
N GLU A 276 14.51 -18.98 16.67
CA GLU A 276 15.04 -17.93 15.77
C GLU A 276 15.93 -18.50 14.66
N ALA A 277 16.83 -19.43 15.00
CA ALA A 277 17.72 -20.05 14.02
C ALA A 277 16.95 -20.83 12.93
N GLU A 278 15.95 -21.61 13.33
CA GLU A 278 15.08 -22.36 12.42
C GLU A 278 14.32 -21.43 11.47
N LEU A 279 13.76 -20.35 12.01
CA LEU A 279 13.02 -19.35 11.24
C LEU A 279 13.92 -18.62 10.23
N ILE A 280 15.12 -18.21 10.65
CA ILE A 280 16.10 -17.57 9.76
C ILE A 280 16.54 -18.53 8.66
N ASP A 281 16.80 -19.80 9.00
CA ASP A 281 17.21 -20.79 8.01
C ASP A 281 16.09 -21.12 7.01
N HIS A 282 14.83 -21.13 7.45
CA HIS A 282 13.68 -21.26 6.56
C HIS A 282 13.59 -20.08 5.57
N ILE A 283 13.75 -18.85 6.05
CA ILE A 283 13.75 -17.62 5.21
C ILE A 283 14.91 -17.66 4.21
N LYS A 284 16.12 -18.06 4.63
CA LYS A 284 17.25 -18.26 3.72
C LYS A 284 16.96 -19.31 2.65
N GLY A 285 16.34 -20.43 3.04
CA GLY A 285 15.92 -21.47 2.10
C GLY A 285 14.98 -20.93 1.02
N LEU A 286 14.00 -20.11 1.41
CA LEU A 286 13.06 -19.47 0.48
C LEU A 286 13.73 -18.39 -0.40
N ALA A 287 14.74 -17.70 0.10
CA ALA A 287 15.54 -16.73 -0.67
C ALA A 287 16.48 -17.39 -1.70
N LEU A 288 16.90 -18.64 -1.43
CA LEU A 288 17.84 -19.42 -2.25
C LEU A 288 17.16 -20.47 -3.15
N GLU A 289 15.83 -20.59 -3.12
CA GLU A 289 15.11 -21.66 -3.82
C GLU A 289 15.54 -21.78 -5.30
N ALA A 290 15.90 -22.98 -5.76
CA ALA A 290 16.32 -23.18 -7.14
C ALA A 290 15.15 -22.90 -8.10
N GLY A 291 15.38 -22.08 -9.12
CA GLY A 291 14.36 -21.68 -10.09
C GLY A 291 14.77 -22.10 -11.49
N GLY A 292 14.02 -23.01 -12.09
CA GLY A 292 14.19 -23.41 -13.48
C GLY A 292 13.58 -22.41 -14.47
N LYS A 293 13.93 -22.55 -15.77
CA LYS A 293 13.29 -21.79 -16.86
C LYS A 293 11.77 -22.04 -16.82
N GLY A 294 10.98 -20.97 -16.74
CA GLY A 294 9.50 -21.03 -16.69
C GLY A 294 8.87 -20.87 -15.31
N GLN A 295 9.65 -20.72 -14.22
CA GLN A 295 9.11 -20.57 -12.87
C GLN A 295 9.16 -19.12 -12.35
N ALA A 296 8.40 -18.23 -13.00
CA ALA A 296 8.30 -16.81 -12.66
C ALA A 296 7.87 -16.59 -11.19
N ASN A 297 6.96 -17.42 -10.68
CA ASN A 297 6.47 -17.39 -9.31
C ASN A 297 7.62 -17.56 -8.29
N LYS A 298 8.51 -18.53 -8.51
CA LYS A 298 9.71 -18.73 -7.69
C LYS A 298 10.71 -17.58 -7.79
N LYS A 299 10.79 -16.90 -8.94
CA LYS A 299 11.63 -15.70 -9.07
C LYS A 299 11.11 -14.55 -8.20
N SER A 300 9.81 -14.30 -8.22
CA SER A 300 9.17 -13.27 -7.39
C SER A 300 9.31 -13.57 -5.89
N GLN A 301 9.10 -14.83 -5.50
CA GLN A 301 9.31 -15.28 -4.12
C GLN A 301 10.73 -15.00 -3.65
N ARG A 302 11.75 -15.41 -4.42
CA ARG A 302 13.15 -15.16 -4.04
C ARG A 302 13.49 -13.68 -3.93
N SER A 303 12.93 -12.85 -4.80
CA SER A 303 13.13 -11.40 -4.70
C SER A 303 12.59 -10.88 -3.37
N SER A 304 11.36 -11.27 -3.02
CA SER A 304 10.70 -10.86 -1.78
C SER A 304 11.46 -11.36 -0.55
N PHE A 305 11.86 -12.64 -0.53
CA PHE A 305 12.58 -13.21 0.61
C PHE A 305 14.03 -12.73 0.74
N ARG A 306 14.67 -12.26 -0.33
CA ARG A 306 15.97 -11.58 -0.23
C ARG A 306 15.85 -10.23 0.46
N GLU A 307 14.81 -9.48 0.13
CA GLU A 307 14.52 -8.18 0.75
C GLU A 307 14.10 -8.36 2.23
N ILE A 308 13.28 -9.37 2.54
CA ILE A 308 12.96 -9.75 3.93
C ILE A 308 14.24 -10.14 4.69
N LEU A 309 15.12 -10.92 4.06
CA LEU A 309 16.37 -11.37 4.69
C LEU A 309 17.34 -10.21 4.95
N SER A 310 17.44 -9.23 4.04
CA SER A 310 18.29 -8.05 4.25
C SER A 310 17.85 -7.23 5.47
N VAL A 311 16.54 -7.05 5.66
CA VAL A 311 15.99 -6.38 6.84
C VAL A 311 16.30 -7.15 8.14
N ILE A 312 16.13 -8.48 8.11
CA ILE A 312 16.44 -9.34 9.26
C ILE A 312 17.93 -9.29 9.63
N GLN A 313 18.80 -9.14 8.63
CA GLN A 313 20.25 -9.00 8.81
C GLN A 313 20.68 -7.59 9.25
N GLY A 314 19.77 -6.62 9.25
CA GLY A 314 20.01 -5.24 9.66
C GLY A 314 20.62 -4.36 8.58
N GLU A 315 20.40 -4.69 7.30
CA GLU A 315 20.69 -3.79 6.19
C GLU A 315 19.60 -2.69 6.11
N ASP A 316 20.01 -1.46 5.78
CA ASP A 316 19.09 -0.32 5.68
C ASP A 316 18.14 -0.48 4.48
N ALA A 317 16.83 -0.46 4.76
CA ALA A 317 15.81 -0.57 3.74
C ALA A 317 15.61 0.79 3.05
N ASN A 318 16.21 0.99 1.87
CA ASN A 318 16.12 2.25 1.14
C ASN A 318 15.21 2.12 -0.09
N VAL A 319 14.00 2.66 0.00
CA VAL A 319 13.06 2.74 -1.14
C VAL A 319 12.81 4.20 -1.50
N SER A 320 13.03 4.55 -2.77
CA SER A 320 12.73 5.88 -3.30
C SER A 320 11.62 5.81 -4.34
N LEU A 321 10.50 6.49 -4.10
CA LEU A 321 9.36 6.58 -5.00
C LEU A 321 9.28 7.97 -5.62
N LYS A 322 9.27 8.03 -6.96
CA LYS A 322 9.17 9.30 -7.69
C LYS A 322 7.71 9.71 -7.87
N LEU A 323 7.38 10.94 -7.47
CA LEU A 323 6.06 11.55 -7.63
C LEU A 323 5.96 12.35 -8.94
N GLN A 324 4.72 12.60 -9.38
CA GLN A 324 4.39 13.19 -10.68
C GLN A 324 4.94 14.61 -10.84
N GLN A 325 5.02 15.34 -9.72
CA GLN A 325 5.49 16.72 -9.68
C GLN A 325 7.03 16.84 -9.65
N GLY A 326 7.75 15.72 -9.58
CA GLY A 326 9.21 15.67 -9.55
C GLY A 326 9.81 15.30 -8.19
N ASP A 327 8.97 15.20 -7.17
CA ASP A 327 9.39 14.86 -5.80
C ASP A 327 9.79 13.39 -5.66
N TYR A 328 10.56 13.12 -4.62
CA TYR A 328 10.94 11.78 -4.23
C TYR A 328 10.51 11.55 -2.79
N LEU A 329 9.69 10.53 -2.58
CA LEU A 329 9.46 9.97 -1.26
C LEU A 329 10.55 8.95 -0.99
N THR A 330 11.41 9.21 -0.01
CA THR A 330 12.46 8.28 0.44
C THR A 330 12.03 7.66 1.75
N LEU A 331 11.94 6.34 1.79
CA LEU A 331 11.66 5.55 2.98
C LEU A 331 12.94 4.80 3.36
N ASP A 332 13.29 4.88 4.64
CA ASP A 332 14.48 4.27 5.25
C ASP A 332 14.13 3.13 6.22
N SER A 333 12.83 2.86 6.42
CA SER A 333 12.32 1.85 7.35
C SER A 333 11.38 0.86 6.68
N TRP A 334 11.51 -0.42 7.06
CA TRP A 334 10.63 -1.49 6.61
C TRP A 334 9.18 -1.31 7.10
N ILE A 335 8.97 -0.80 8.31
CA ILE A 335 7.67 -0.37 8.85
C ILE A 335 7.01 0.62 7.88
N GLN A 336 7.72 1.65 7.43
CA GLN A 336 7.18 2.61 6.46
C GLN A 336 6.96 1.98 5.08
N ILE A 337 7.82 1.07 4.63
CA ILE A 337 7.65 0.34 3.38
C ILE A 337 6.38 -0.52 3.42
N ILE A 338 6.09 -1.18 4.55
CA ILE A 338 4.86 -1.95 4.74
C ILE A 338 3.64 -1.03 4.73
N GLN A 339 3.68 0.12 5.41
CA GLN A 339 2.61 1.12 5.36
C GLN A 339 2.35 1.59 3.93
N LEU A 340 3.41 1.96 3.21
CA LEU A 340 3.33 2.37 1.81
C LEU A 340 2.75 1.24 0.95
N LYS A 341 3.22 0.01 1.11
CA LYS A 341 2.75 -1.15 0.34
C LYS A 341 1.26 -1.38 0.56
N PHE A 342 0.79 -1.31 1.80
CA PHE A 342 -0.62 -1.49 2.15
C PHE A 342 -1.49 -0.38 1.53
N LEU A 343 -1.09 0.88 1.70
CA LEU A 343 -1.77 2.04 1.13
C LEU A 343 -1.73 2.04 -0.41
N THR A 344 -0.64 1.58 -1.01
CA THR A 344 -0.51 1.42 -2.47
C THR A 344 -1.50 0.38 -2.98
N GLY A 345 -1.64 -0.76 -2.29
CA GLY A 345 -2.63 -1.79 -2.66
C GLY A 345 -4.06 -1.25 -2.61
N PHE A 346 -4.38 -0.44 -1.61
CA PHE A 346 -5.72 0.10 -1.40
C PHE A 346 -6.05 1.27 -2.36
N LEU A 347 -5.19 2.29 -2.42
CA LEU A 347 -5.41 3.49 -3.25
C LEU A 347 -5.09 3.26 -4.73
N ALA A 348 -4.23 2.29 -5.04
CA ALA A 348 -3.77 1.99 -6.40
C ALA A 348 -3.26 3.25 -7.12
N GLU A 349 -3.80 3.56 -8.29
CA GLU A 349 -3.44 4.75 -9.09
C GLU A 349 -3.72 6.08 -8.36
N GLY A 350 -4.63 6.08 -7.37
CA GLY A 350 -4.96 7.24 -6.56
C GLY A 350 -3.85 7.64 -5.56
N LEU A 351 -2.94 6.72 -5.22
CA LEU A 351 -1.87 6.96 -4.23
C LEU A 351 -1.08 8.23 -4.55
N GLN A 352 -0.80 8.45 -5.83
CA GLN A 352 0.02 9.57 -6.27
C GLN A 352 -0.61 10.93 -5.96
N LYS A 353 -1.94 11.01 -6.06
CA LYS A 353 -2.65 12.24 -5.73
C LYS A 353 -2.78 12.42 -4.22
N HIS A 354 -3.12 11.38 -3.49
CA HIS A 354 -3.16 11.45 -2.03
C HIS A 354 -1.79 11.79 -1.44
N LEU A 355 -0.66 11.29 -1.97
CA LEU A 355 0.67 11.68 -1.49
C LEU A 355 0.99 13.17 -1.70
N GLN A 356 0.29 13.85 -2.62
CA GLN A 356 0.48 15.27 -2.90
C GLN A 356 -0.46 16.17 -2.10
N GLU A 357 -1.69 15.71 -1.84
CA GLU A 357 -2.77 16.54 -1.29
C GLU A 357 -3.24 16.10 0.11
N ASN A 358 -3.06 14.83 0.49
CA ASN A 358 -3.60 14.28 1.74
C ASN A 358 -2.64 14.50 2.93
N THR A 359 -3.08 15.31 3.89
CA THR A 359 -2.36 15.60 5.13
C THR A 359 -2.05 14.35 5.94
N LEU A 360 -2.95 13.36 5.99
CA LEU A 360 -2.71 12.09 6.69
C LEU A 360 -1.47 11.38 6.13
N LEU A 361 -1.33 11.31 4.79
CA LEU A 361 -0.18 10.64 4.19
C LEU A 361 1.12 11.43 4.40
N HIS A 362 1.02 12.77 4.45
CA HIS A 362 2.16 13.62 4.80
C HIS A 362 2.65 13.35 6.22
N GLU A 363 1.73 13.19 7.18
CA GLU A 363 2.05 12.86 8.57
C GLU A 363 2.65 11.45 8.71
N ILE A 364 2.02 10.43 8.09
CA ILE A 364 2.49 9.04 8.16
C ILE A 364 3.93 8.91 7.64
N PHE A 365 4.23 9.55 6.52
CA PHE A 365 5.54 9.42 5.87
C PHE A 365 6.53 10.54 6.18
N GLY A 366 6.14 11.52 7.02
CA GLY A 366 6.94 12.73 7.24
C GLY A 366 7.28 13.47 5.95
N PHE A 367 6.38 13.40 4.95
CA PHE A 367 6.59 13.92 3.62
C PHE A 367 5.98 15.30 3.47
N VAL A 368 6.74 16.25 2.95
CA VAL A 368 6.25 17.60 2.62
C VAL A 368 6.25 17.73 1.10
N PRO A 369 5.08 17.84 0.44
CA PRO A 369 5.00 17.97 -1.01
C PRO A 369 5.65 19.27 -1.47
N TYR A 370 6.33 19.23 -2.61
CA TYR A 370 6.93 20.42 -3.18
C TYR A 370 5.84 21.28 -3.82
N GLN A 371 5.54 22.42 -3.22
CA GLN A 371 4.51 23.34 -3.72
C GLN A 371 4.93 24.16 -4.95
N GLY A 372 6.15 23.97 -5.45
CA GLY A 372 6.57 24.61 -6.69
C GLY A 372 5.96 23.90 -7.89
N GLY A 373 4.94 24.51 -8.50
CA GLY A 373 4.31 24.01 -9.72
C GLY A 373 5.36 23.48 -10.72
N ARG A 374 5.04 22.35 -11.36
CA ARG A 374 5.91 21.58 -12.25
C ARG A 374 6.79 22.51 -13.10
N LYS A 375 8.07 22.68 -12.73
CA LYS A 375 9.07 23.27 -13.64
C LYS A 375 9.29 22.25 -14.74
N THR A 376 8.43 22.28 -15.75
CA THR A 376 8.69 21.60 -17.01
C THR A 376 9.99 22.17 -17.53
N LEU A 377 11.06 21.39 -17.43
CA LEU A 377 12.35 21.73 -18.02
C LEU A 377 12.08 22.20 -19.44
N THR A 378 12.51 23.43 -19.75
CA THR A 378 12.41 24.00 -21.09
C THR A 378 13.07 23.04 -22.09
N SER A 379 12.70 23.09 -23.37
CA SER A 379 13.35 22.26 -24.39
C SER A 379 14.88 22.38 -24.39
N ASN A 380 15.41 23.55 -24.00
CA ASN A 380 16.83 23.78 -23.83
C ASN A 380 17.40 23.06 -22.61
N GLU A 381 16.73 23.10 -21.46
CA GLU A 381 17.15 22.35 -20.27
C GLU A 381 17.05 20.83 -20.48
N LYS A 382 16.01 20.34 -21.17
CA LYS A 382 15.94 18.93 -21.59
C LYS A 382 17.10 18.55 -22.50
N ARG A 383 17.47 19.39 -23.47
CA ARG A 383 18.67 19.18 -24.31
C ARG A 383 19.96 19.23 -23.50
N MET A 384 20.05 20.09 -22.50
CA MET A 384 21.25 20.28 -21.69
C MET A 384 21.48 19.15 -20.66
N TYR A 385 20.41 18.66 -20.03
CA TYR A 385 20.48 17.68 -18.93
C TYR A 385 20.07 16.25 -19.32
N MET A 386 19.24 16.07 -20.35
CA MET A 386 18.68 14.76 -20.73
C MET A 386 19.16 14.24 -22.09
N SER A 387 19.91 15.03 -22.87
CA SER A 387 20.48 14.53 -24.12
C SER A 387 21.60 13.49 -23.86
N PRO A 388 21.84 12.55 -24.78
CA PRO A 388 22.96 11.60 -24.68
C PRO A 388 24.33 12.29 -24.53
N ASN A 389 24.46 13.51 -25.05
CA ASN A 389 25.66 14.34 -24.99
C ASN A 389 25.73 15.27 -23.77
N SER A 390 24.71 15.27 -22.90
CA SER A 390 24.68 16.05 -21.68
C SER A 390 25.86 15.72 -20.76
N PHE A 391 26.27 16.69 -19.95
CA PHE A 391 27.32 16.50 -18.95
C PHE A 391 26.99 15.33 -18.00
N VAL A 392 25.72 15.21 -17.59
CA VAL A 392 25.23 14.15 -16.70
C VAL A 392 25.31 12.78 -17.38
N SER A 393 24.89 12.66 -18.64
CA SER A 393 24.99 11.40 -19.42
C SER A 393 26.44 10.99 -19.64
N LYS A 394 27.33 11.95 -19.96
CA LYS A 394 28.78 11.70 -20.11
C LYS A 394 29.42 11.25 -18.80
N ALA A 395 29.11 11.91 -17.68
CA ALA A 395 29.59 11.53 -16.36
C ALA A 395 29.09 10.12 -15.96
N ARG A 396 27.80 9.81 -16.18
CA ARG A 396 27.23 8.48 -15.91
C ARG A 396 27.89 7.39 -16.77
N THR A 397 28.16 7.69 -18.03
CA THR A 397 28.85 6.77 -18.96
C THR A 397 30.29 6.54 -18.52
N GLN A 398 31.02 7.57 -18.11
CA GLN A 398 32.38 7.44 -17.56
C GLN A 398 32.41 6.59 -16.29
N ILE A 399 31.45 6.78 -15.37
CA ILE A 399 31.33 5.98 -14.14
C ILE A 399 31.01 4.52 -14.49
N MET A 400 30.08 4.26 -15.39
CA MET A 400 29.78 2.89 -15.84
C MET A 400 30.98 2.22 -16.52
N ASN A 401 31.70 2.94 -17.39
CA ASN A 401 32.88 2.41 -18.07
C ASN A 401 34.00 2.09 -17.07
N ARG A 402 34.19 2.94 -16.05
CA ARG A 402 35.15 2.68 -14.97
C ARG A 402 34.77 1.44 -14.14
N ARG A 403 33.48 1.25 -13.86
CA ARG A 403 32.99 0.03 -13.19
C ARG A 403 33.16 -1.20 -14.06
N ARG A 404 32.88 -1.12 -15.37
CA ARG A 404 33.09 -2.23 -16.32
C ARG A 404 34.57 -2.61 -16.43
N SER A 405 35.48 -1.63 -16.49
CA SER A 405 36.92 -1.90 -16.51
C SER A 405 37.42 -2.52 -15.21
N GLN A 406 36.87 -2.13 -14.06
CA GLN A 406 37.20 -2.75 -12.77
C GLN A 406 36.73 -4.20 -12.70
N VAL A 407 35.51 -4.49 -13.17
CA VAL A 407 34.98 -5.87 -13.24
C VAL A 407 35.81 -6.73 -14.21
N HIS A 408 36.19 -6.17 -15.37
CA HIS A 408 37.04 -6.85 -16.34
C HIS A 408 38.46 -7.08 -15.80
N ALA A 409 39.03 -6.12 -15.05
CA ALA A 409 40.32 -6.28 -14.38
C ALA A 409 40.27 -7.34 -13.26
N SER A 410 39.18 -7.40 -12.50
CA SER A 410 38.99 -8.45 -11.49
C SER A 410 38.81 -9.84 -12.10
N GLN A 411 38.18 -9.94 -13.28
CA GLN A 411 38.07 -11.22 -14.00
C GLN A 411 39.42 -11.65 -14.61
N VAL A 412 40.21 -10.73 -15.16
CA VAL A 412 41.54 -11.05 -15.71
C VAL A 412 42.55 -11.41 -14.61
N GLY A 413 42.46 -10.78 -13.42
CA GLY A 413 43.27 -11.15 -12.26
C GLY A 413 42.98 -12.54 -11.69
N GLN A 414 41.85 -13.15 -12.05
CA GLN A 414 41.43 -14.47 -11.56
C GLN A 414 41.84 -15.62 -12.50
N PHE A 415 42.41 -15.31 -13.67
CA PHE A 415 42.98 -16.29 -14.61
C PHE A 415 44.52 -16.24 -14.70
N GLY A 416 45.18 -15.45 -13.85
CA GLY A 416 46.63 -15.21 -13.89
C GLY A 416 47.46 -15.87 -12.78
N VAL A 417 46.88 -16.79 -12.00
CA VAL A 417 47.60 -17.50 -10.93
C VAL A 417 47.42 -19.01 -11.10
N ASP A 418 47.94 -19.53 -12.21
CA ASP A 418 48.33 -20.93 -12.36
C ASP A 418 49.46 -20.95 -13.40
N GLY A 419 50.70 -20.92 -12.93
CA GLY A 419 51.89 -20.95 -13.78
C GLY A 419 53.17 -20.57 -13.04
N ASP A 420 53.94 -21.60 -12.68
CA ASP A 420 55.36 -21.62 -12.33
C ASP A 420 55.78 -21.10 -10.93
N TYR A 421 55.85 -22.01 -9.96
CA TYR A 421 57.10 -22.70 -9.55
C TYR A 421 56.83 -23.83 -8.53
#